data_AF-A0A968TDU3-F1
#
_entry.id   AF-A0A968TDU3-F1
#
_cell.length_a   1.000
_cell.length_b   1.000
_cell.length_c   1.000
_cell.angle_alpha   90.00
_cell.angle_beta   90.00
_cell.angle_gamma   90.00
#
_symmetry.space_group_name_H-M   'P 1'
#
loop_
_entity.id
_entity.type
_entity.pdbx_description
1 polymer ?
#
loop_
_entity_poly.entity_id
_entity_poly.type
_entity_poly.pdbx_seq_one_letter_code
_entity_poly.pdbx_strand_id
1 'polypeptide(L)'
;MESWEFLLQRKGTRTWLPIARQQGDRAISSRQLQVEAGTYRIVAQSCRANVEVEIRIVYQPLHGLPPQRRTQKRRCRTSPDGLMVVIPFLELNPGRWELRCACELPTGPTGEPQRAVLQLDTLLPRAIAQPRHDPSCPQR
;
A
#
# COMPACT_ATOMS: atom_id res chain seq x y z
N MET A 1 -2.05 -5.74 23.01
CA MET A 1 -0.90 -5.35 22.17
C MET A 1 -1.38 -5.34 20.73
N GLU A 2 -1.80 -4.18 20.25
CA GLU A 2 -2.42 -4.01 18.94
C GLU A 2 -1.34 -3.67 17.92
N SER A 3 -0.79 -4.68 17.25
CA SER A 3 0.22 -4.46 16.22
C SER A 3 -0.32 -4.81 14.84
N TRP A 4 -0.30 -3.81 13.96
CA TRP A 4 -0.46 -3.99 12.52
C TRP A 4 0.86 -3.61 11.86
N GLU A 5 1.36 -4.46 10.98
CA GLU A 5 2.55 -4.21 10.17
C GLU A 5 2.21 -4.36 8.69
N PHE A 6 2.47 -3.33 7.89
CA PHE A 6 2.31 -3.38 6.44
C PHE A 6 3.63 -3.69 5.75
N LEU A 7 3.60 -4.59 4.79
CA LEU A 7 4.75 -4.98 3.98
C LEU A 7 4.46 -4.74 2.50
N LEU A 8 5.37 -4.07 1.80
CA LEU A 8 5.33 -3.84 0.35
C LEU A 8 6.30 -4.78 -0.34
N GLN A 9 5.90 -5.33 -1.48
CA GLN A 9 6.83 -5.98 -2.39
C GLN A 9 6.61 -5.52 -3.83
N ARG A 10 7.70 -5.18 -4.51
CA ARG A 10 7.72 -4.88 -5.95
C ARG A 10 7.74 -6.18 -6.75
N LYS A 11 6.95 -6.26 -7.82
CA LYS A 11 6.95 -7.41 -8.74
C LYS A 11 8.37 -7.62 -9.30
N GLY A 12 8.82 -8.88 -9.35
CA GLY A 12 10.17 -9.23 -9.78
C GLY A 12 11.23 -9.19 -8.67
N THR A 13 10.89 -8.68 -7.47
CA THR A 13 11.78 -8.73 -6.29
C THR A 13 11.30 -9.77 -5.29
N ARG A 14 12.22 -10.34 -4.51
CA ARG A 14 11.90 -11.26 -3.39
C ARG A 14 11.87 -10.54 -2.04
N THR A 15 12.31 -9.29 -1.98
CA THR A 15 12.41 -8.49 -0.77
C THR A 15 11.06 -7.91 -0.38
N TRP A 16 10.75 -7.94 0.92
CA TRP A 16 9.63 -7.22 1.50
C TRP A 16 10.15 -5.98 2.22
N LEU A 17 9.50 -4.84 1.98
CA LEU A 17 9.80 -3.57 2.62
C LEU A 17 8.76 -3.30 3.71
N PRO A 18 9.13 -3.29 4.99
CA PRO A 18 8.21 -2.91 6.07
C PRO A 18 7.95 -1.41 6.01
N ILE A 19 6.67 -1.03 5.94
CA ILE A 19 6.26 0.35 5.65
C ILE A 19 5.79 1.09 6.90
N ALA A 20 5.04 0.40 7.76
CA ALA A 20 4.44 0.99 8.94
C ALA A 20 4.21 -0.07 9.99
N ARG A 21 4.55 0.24 11.25
CA ARG A 21 4.19 -0.52 12.44
C ARG A 21 3.32 0.37 13.31
N GLN A 22 2.06 0.00 13.51
CA GLN A 22 1.18 0.64 14.49
C GLN A 22 1.41 -0.04 15.84
N GLN A 23 1.66 0.73 16.90
CA GLN A 23 1.81 0.19 18.25
C GLN A 23 1.13 1.12 19.25
N GLY A 24 0.04 0.63 19.86
CA GLY A 24 -0.63 1.16 21.07
C GLY A 24 -0.98 2.65 21.09
N ASP A 25 -2.27 2.97 20.94
CA ASP A 25 -2.96 4.27 21.19
C ASP A 25 -2.31 5.58 20.68
N ARG A 26 -1.25 5.47 19.89
CA ARG A 26 -0.65 6.58 19.17
C ARG A 26 -0.21 6.01 17.85
N ALA A 27 -0.92 6.40 16.79
CA ALA A 27 -0.48 6.19 15.43
C ALA A 27 0.96 6.72 15.32
N ILE A 28 1.95 5.82 15.42
CA ILE A 28 3.35 6.17 15.20
C ILE A 28 3.43 6.46 13.72
N SER A 29 3.32 7.75 13.46
CA SER A 29 3.58 8.49 12.23
C SER A 29 2.94 7.88 10.99
N SER A 30 1.91 8.55 10.48
CA SER A 30 1.49 8.49 9.07
C SER A 30 2.68 8.89 8.18
N ARG A 31 3.69 8.02 8.08
CA ARG A 31 4.87 8.24 7.26
C ARG A 31 4.40 8.00 5.84
N GLN A 32 4.14 9.08 5.14
CA GLN A 32 3.70 9.07 3.76
C GLN A 32 4.84 8.45 2.93
N LEU A 33 4.74 7.15 2.64
CA LEU A 33 5.80 6.42 1.96
C LEU A 33 5.82 6.86 0.50
N GLN A 34 6.97 7.35 0.02
CA GLN A 34 7.16 7.66 -1.39
C GLN A 34 7.75 6.44 -2.11
N VAL A 35 7.08 5.98 -3.16
CA VAL A 35 7.53 4.88 -4.01
C VAL A 35 7.44 5.28 -5.49
N GLU A 36 8.29 4.72 -6.33
CA GLU A 36 8.14 4.89 -7.78
C GLU A 36 6.95 4.08 -8.30
N ALA A 37 6.26 4.59 -9.32
CA ALA A 37 5.20 3.85 -9.99
C ALA A 37 5.69 2.51 -10.53
N GLY A 38 4.81 1.52 -10.47
CA GLY A 38 5.11 0.15 -10.86
C GLY A 38 4.14 -0.85 -10.27
N THR A 39 4.40 -2.14 -10.49
CA THR A 39 3.55 -3.21 -9.98
C THR A 39 4.00 -3.66 -8.59
N TYR A 40 3.12 -3.55 -7.61
CA TYR A 40 3.39 -3.92 -6.22
C TYR A 40 2.29 -4.81 -5.66
N ARG A 41 2.62 -5.58 -4.63
CA ARG A 41 1.65 -6.18 -3.71
C ARG A 41 1.86 -5.65 -2.31
N ILE A 42 0.78 -5.48 -1.57
CA ILE A 42 0.80 -5.04 -0.18
C ILE A 42 0.11 -6.10 0.66
N VAL A 43 0.79 -6.55 1.71
CA VAL A 43 0.22 -7.43 2.73
C VAL A 43 0.22 -6.71 4.07
N ALA A 44 -0.66 -7.15 4.94
CA ALA A 44 -0.69 -6.71 6.33
C ALA A 44 -0.58 -7.93 7.23
N GLN A 45 0.24 -7.79 8.27
CA GLN A 45 0.29 -8.72 9.39
C GLN A 45 -0.42 -8.06 10.57
N SER A 46 -1.39 -8.77 11.13
CA SER A 46 -2.07 -8.41 12.36
C SER A 46 -1.74 -9.44 13.44
N CYS A 47 -1.93 -9.06 14.70
CA CYS A 47 -1.90 -10.00 15.81
C CYS A 47 -3.14 -10.93 15.89
N ARG A 48 -4.00 -10.98 14.87
CA ARG A 48 -5.30 -11.68 14.90
C ARG A 48 -5.40 -12.76 13.84
N ALA A 49 -5.51 -14.00 14.31
CA ALA A 49 -5.71 -15.16 13.45
C ALA A 49 -7.18 -15.30 13.01
N ASN A 50 -7.41 -15.66 11.75
CA ASN A 50 -8.70 -16.12 11.25
C ASN A 50 -9.89 -15.14 11.45
N VAL A 51 -9.65 -13.83 11.46
CA VAL A 51 -10.69 -12.80 11.64
C VAL A 51 -11.07 -12.14 10.32
N GLU A 52 -12.33 -11.70 10.19
CA GLU A 52 -12.75 -10.87 9.07
C GLU A 52 -12.25 -9.43 9.24
N VAL A 53 -11.74 -8.86 8.15
CA VAL A 53 -11.20 -7.51 8.08
C VAL A 53 -11.79 -6.80 6.88
N GLU A 54 -12.34 -5.61 7.09
CA GLU A 54 -12.71 -4.70 6.01
C GLU A 54 -11.47 -3.96 5.52
N ILE A 55 -11.23 -4.03 4.21
CA ILE A 55 -10.20 -3.28 3.50
C ILE A 55 -10.87 -2.20 2.66
N ARG A 56 -10.42 -0.96 2.83
CA ARG A 56 -10.78 0.17 1.98
C ARG A 56 -9.53 0.74 1.32
N ILE A 57 -9.54 0.81 0.00
CA ILE A 57 -8.45 1.38 -0.80
C ILE A 57 -8.99 2.63 -1.48
N VAL A 58 -8.27 3.73 -1.34
CA VAL A 58 -8.57 5.01 -1.98
C VAL A 58 -7.38 5.38 -2.85
N TYR A 59 -7.64 5.77 -4.09
CA TYR A 59 -6.65 6.29 -5.02
C TYR A 59 -7.06 7.68 -5.51
N GLN A 60 -6.13 8.62 -5.41
CA GLN A 60 -6.23 9.98 -5.90
C GLN A 60 -5.13 10.17 -6.96
N PRO A 61 -5.47 10.24 -8.26
CA PRO A 61 -4.48 10.44 -9.32
C PRO A 61 -3.70 11.75 -9.15
N LEU A 62 -2.41 11.75 -9.51
CA LEU A 62 -1.61 12.98 -9.57
C LEU A 62 -2.03 13.90 -10.73
N HIS A 63 -2.50 13.29 -11.83
CA HIS A 63 -2.91 13.99 -13.07
C HIS A 63 -4.29 13.51 -13.54
N GLY A 64 -5.02 14.39 -14.23
CA GLY A 64 -6.35 14.14 -14.78
C GLY A 64 -7.23 15.39 -14.66
N LEU A 65 -8.01 15.70 -15.69
CA LEU A 65 -8.91 16.86 -15.70
C LEU A 65 -10.37 16.37 -15.86
N PRO A 66 -11.18 16.35 -14.79
CA PRO A 66 -10.83 16.52 -13.38
C PRO A 66 -10.19 15.24 -12.77
N PRO A 67 -9.40 15.35 -11.70
CA PRO A 67 -8.81 14.18 -11.04
C PRO A 67 -9.91 13.41 -10.30
N GLN A 68 -10.35 12.29 -10.89
CA GLN A 68 -11.41 11.48 -10.29
C GLN A 68 -10.84 10.52 -9.23
N ARG A 69 -11.20 10.77 -7.97
CA ARG A 69 -10.89 9.88 -6.84
C ARG A 69 -11.59 8.53 -7.02
N ARG A 70 -10.84 7.44 -6.86
CA ARG A 70 -11.36 6.07 -6.91
C ARG A 70 -11.35 5.44 -5.53
N THR A 71 -12.39 4.70 -5.17
CA THR A 71 -12.48 3.97 -3.90
C THR A 71 -12.92 2.54 -4.17
N GLN A 72 -12.23 1.58 -3.56
CA GLN A 72 -12.61 0.18 -3.54
C GLN A 72 -12.77 -0.28 -2.10
N LYS A 73 -13.78 -1.10 -1.83
CA LYS A 73 -13.96 -1.78 -0.55
C LYS A 73 -14.06 -3.27 -0.78
N ARG A 74 -13.50 -4.06 0.14
CA ARG A 74 -13.65 -5.51 0.18
C ARG A 74 -13.47 -6.03 1.59
N ARG A 75 -13.90 -7.26 1.84
CA ARG A 75 -13.62 -7.98 3.07
C ARG A 75 -12.71 -9.16 2.77
N CYS A 76 -11.80 -9.45 3.68
CA CYS A 76 -11.01 -10.68 3.63
C CYS A 76 -10.81 -11.23 5.04
N ARG A 77 -10.50 -12.52 5.12
CA ARG A 77 -10.16 -13.17 6.38
C ARG A 77 -8.64 -13.25 6.53
N THR A 78 -8.12 -12.94 7.71
CA THR A 78 -6.70 -13.17 8.01
C THR A 78 -6.40 -14.67 8.08
N SER A 79 -5.16 -15.05 7.78
CA SER A 79 -4.69 -16.43 7.94
C SER A 79 -4.57 -16.80 9.43
N PRO A 80 -4.27 -18.08 9.75
CA PRO A 80 -3.91 -18.48 11.11
C PRO A 80 -2.73 -17.70 11.71
N ASP A 81 -1.80 -17.22 10.87
CA ASP A 81 -0.66 -16.38 11.29
C ASP A 81 -1.00 -14.88 11.36
N GLY A 82 -2.27 -14.53 11.13
CA GLY A 82 -2.74 -13.15 11.13
C GLY A 82 -2.34 -12.33 9.91
N LEU A 83 -1.88 -12.98 8.83
CA LEU A 83 -1.50 -12.35 7.57
C LEU A 83 -2.71 -12.19 6.63
N MET A 84 -2.72 -11.11 5.85
CA MET A 84 -3.70 -10.91 4.78
C MET A 84 -3.15 -10.09 3.61
N VAL A 85 -3.73 -10.29 2.42
CA VAL A 85 -3.40 -9.50 1.23
C VAL A 85 -4.28 -8.26 1.16
N VAL A 86 -3.68 -7.08 1.28
CA VAL A 86 -4.36 -5.78 1.20
C VAL A 86 -4.51 -5.33 -0.25
N ILE A 87 -3.47 -5.50 -1.06
CA ILE A 87 -3.52 -5.35 -2.52
C ILE A 87 -2.74 -6.52 -3.12
N PRO A 88 -3.34 -7.30 -4.06
CA PRO A 88 -2.57 -8.27 -4.86
C PRO A 88 -1.55 -7.53 -5.74
N PHE A 89 -0.86 -8.21 -6.65
CA PHE A 89 -0.03 -7.48 -7.61
C PHE A 89 -0.90 -6.55 -8.47
N LEU A 90 -0.79 -5.25 -8.20
CA LEU A 90 -1.51 -4.18 -8.85
C LEU A 90 -0.52 -3.11 -9.29
N GLU A 91 -0.76 -2.51 -10.44
CA GLU A 91 -0.02 -1.34 -10.88
C GLU A 91 -0.43 -0.12 -10.04
N LEU A 92 0.51 0.34 -9.20
CA LEU A 92 0.38 1.60 -8.48
C LEU A 92 0.78 2.72 -9.43
N ASN A 93 -0.24 3.43 -9.90
CA ASN A 93 -0.09 4.61 -10.74
C ASN A 93 0.32 5.84 -9.91
N PRO A 94 0.97 6.84 -10.53
CA PRO A 94 1.36 8.06 -9.86
C PRO A 94 0.18 8.81 -9.23
N GLY A 95 0.29 9.11 -7.94
CA GLY A 95 -0.78 9.70 -7.15
C GLY A 95 -0.74 9.24 -5.70
N ARG A 96 -1.72 9.66 -4.93
CA ARG A 96 -1.86 9.31 -3.51
C ARG A 96 -2.74 8.10 -3.36
N TRP A 97 -2.25 7.11 -2.63
CA TRP A 97 -3.02 5.95 -2.23
C TRP A 97 -3.16 5.91 -0.71
N GLU A 98 -4.35 5.55 -0.25
CA GLU A 98 -4.66 5.35 1.15
C GLU A 98 -5.34 3.99 1.32
N LEU A 99 -4.80 3.18 2.23
CA LEU A 99 -5.29 1.85 2.54
C LEU A 99 -5.71 1.85 3.99
N ARG A 100 -6.95 1.43 4.25
CA ARG A 100 -7.49 1.29 5.60
C ARG A 100 -7.89 -0.16 5.82
N CYS A 101 -7.52 -0.71 6.95
CA CYS A 101 -7.91 -2.03 7.42
C CYS A 101 -8.66 -1.85 8.75
N ALA A 102 -9.84 -2.41 8.87
CA ALA A 102 -10.66 -2.33 10.08
C ALA A 102 -11.18 -3.72 10.45
N CYS A 103 -10.98 -4.11 11.71
CA CYS A 103 -11.57 -5.31 12.29
C CYS A 103 -12.57 -4.86 13.37
N GLU A 104 -13.84 -5.14 13.14
CA GLU A 104 -14.95 -4.74 14.01
C GLU A 104 -15.06 -5.62 15.27
N LEU A 105 -14.26 -6.69 15.41
CA LEU A 105 -14.30 -7.51 16.62
C LEU A 105 -13.77 -6.68 17.81
N PRO A 106 -14.61 -6.37 18.81
CA PRO A 106 -14.19 -5.63 19.99
C PRO A 106 -13.20 -6.50 20.76
N THR A 107 -11.98 -6.00 21.03
CA THR A 107 -11.00 -6.84 21.72
C THR A 107 -9.89 -6.07 22.43
N GLY A 108 -9.73 -6.40 23.71
CA GLY A 108 -8.95 -5.66 24.71
C GLY A 108 -9.88 -5.31 25.88
N PRO A 109 -9.38 -4.93 27.06
CA PRO A 109 -10.24 -4.48 28.17
C PRO A 109 -11.16 -3.31 27.78
N THR A 110 -10.78 -2.56 26.74
CA THR A 110 -11.49 -1.37 26.23
C THR A 110 -12.55 -1.69 25.17
N GLY A 111 -12.56 -2.89 24.55
CA GLY A 111 -13.58 -3.26 23.56
C GLY A 111 -13.57 -2.48 22.24
N GLU A 112 -12.53 -1.72 21.93
CA GLU A 112 -12.49 -0.87 20.74
C GLU A 112 -12.19 -1.66 19.44
N PRO A 113 -12.76 -1.26 18.29
CA PRO A 113 -12.44 -1.85 17.00
C PRO A 113 -11.02 -1.46 16.55
N GLN A 114 -10.27 -2.44 16.06
CA GLN A 114 -8.88 -2.21 15.66
C GLN A 114 -8.81 -1.69 14.23
N ARG A 115 -8.11 -0.58 14.02
CA ARG A 115 -7.93 0.06 12.71
C ARG A 115 -6.47 0.31 12.39
N ALA A 116 -6.12 0.14 11.12
CA ALA A 116 -4.79 0.45 10.60
C ALA A 116 -4.92 1.25 9.30
N VAL A 117 -4.10 2.28 9.14
CA VAL A 117 -4.08 3.12 7.95
C VAL A 117 -2.66 3.21 7.41
N LEU A 118 -2.53 3.06 6.09
CA LEU A 118 -1.31 3.25 5.34
C LEU A 118 -1.55 4.29 4.26
N GLN A 119 -0.70 5.32 4.20
CA GLN A 119 -0.70 6.33 3.15
C GLN A 119 0.61 6.24 2.37
N LEU A 120 0.51 6.22 1.05
CA LEU A 120 1.66 6.19 0.15
C LEU A 120 1.44 7.18 -0.99
N ASP A 121 2.51 7.88 -1.36
CA ASP A 121 2.56 8.67 -2.59
C ASP A 121 3.38 7.89 -3.62
N THR A 122 2.77 7.63 -4.75
CA THR A 122 3.44 7.01 -5.90
C THR A 122 3.91 8.10 -6.85
N LEU A 123 5.21 8.14 -7.11
CA LEU A 123 5.86 9.12 -7.98
C LEU A 123 5.96 8.57 -9.41
N LEU A 124 6.18 9.45 -10.38
CA LEU A 124 6.53 9.04 -11.74
C LEU A 124 7.81 8.19 -11.71
N PRO A 125 7.93 7.15 -12.56
CA PRO A 125 9.20 6.44 -12.71
C PRO A 125 10.26 7.45 -13.12
N ARG A 126 11.45 7.40 -12.52
CA ARG A 126 12.59 8.17 -13.04
C ARG A 126 12.79 7.76 -14.48
N ALA A 127 12.67 8.72 -15.40
CA ALA A 127 13.02 8.49 -16.79
C ALA A 127 14.45 7.96 -16.81
N ILE A 128 14.64 6.72 -17.27
CA ILE A 128 15.96 6.22 -17.61
C ILE A 128 16.44 7.20 -18.67
N ALA A 129 17.51 7.94 -18.39
CA ALA A 129 18.13 8.82 -19.38
C ALA A 129 18.38 7.97 -20.63
N GLN A 130 17.58 8.18 -21.67
CA GLN A 130 17.78 7.48 -22.93
C GLN A 130 19.17 7.90 -23.43
N PRO A 131 20.04 6.96 -23.86
CA PRO A 131 21.27 7.35 -24.53
C PRO A 131 20.87 8.22 -25.72
N ARG A 132 21.43 9.43 -25.79
CA ARG A 132 21.18 10.38 -26.88
C ARG A 132 21.45 9.65 -28.19
N HIS A 133 20.41 9.52 -29.01
CA HIS A 133 20.56 9.02 -30.37
C HIS A 133 21.33 10.09 -31.16
N ASP A 134 22.62 9.90 -31.37
CA ASP A 134 23.41 10.77 -32.25
C ASP A 134 22.91 10.61 -33.70
N PRO A 135 22.36 11.66 -34.34
CA PRO A 135 21.98 11.60 -35.73
C PRO A 135 23.17 12.08 -36.57
N SER A 136 24.15 11.22 -36.85
CA SER A 136 25.14 11.54 -37.88
C SER A 136 25.87 10.31 -38.43
N CYS A 137 25.24 9.66 -39.41
CA CYS A 137 26.01 9.04 -40.47
C CYS A 137 25.16 9.01 -41.76
N PRO A 138 25.38 9.92 -42.73
CA PRO A 138 24.85 9.73 -44.06
C PRO A 138 25.67 8.61 -44.72
N GLN A 139 25.03 7.47 -45.00
CA GLN A 139 25.63 6.46 -45.85
C GLN A 139 25.75 7.03 -47.27
N ARG A 140 26.96 6.95 -47.80
CA ARG A 140 27.37 7.45 -49.11
C ARG A 140 27.33 6.30 -50.12
#